data_AF-A0A8X7UWL1-F1
#
_entry.id   AF-A0A8X7UWL1-F1
#
_cell.length_a   1.000
_cell.length_b   1.000
_cell.length_c   1.000
_cell.angle_alpha   90.00
_cell.angle_beta   90.00
_cell.angle_gamma   90.00
#
_symmetry.space_group_name_H-M   'P 1'
#
loop_
_entity.id
_entity.type
_entity.pdbx_description
1 polymer ?
#
loop_
_entity_poly.entity_id
_entity_poly.type
_entity_poly.pdbx_seq_one_letter_code
_entity_poly.pdbx_strand_id
1 'polypeptide(L)'
;MKINYYPPCHDQDLVIGAPDHTDVNGITFLVANEALGLQAFKDNHWIDIKYTTSGIIVIVGDQFHVVNHGILPELIRRLKEVGTEFFELPETEKEAVAKPEDSMDVEGYRTKYQKDLEGRNAWVDHLFHRIWPPSRVSYRFWPKLPMDYREVNEDYAKHLKKLSEKIMEWLSEGLGLRREALIEGLGGETVEYLMKINYYPPCHDQDLVIGAPDHTDVNGITFLVANEALGLQAFKDNHWIDIKYTTSGIIVIVGDQFHRISNGKYMSAKHRATMDKEKTRISWPIFVESSLDHEFAPLRELITGEDNAPKFKPYVYKDFKFRKLKKLPLD
;
A
#
# COMPACT_ATOMS: atom_id res chain seq x y z
N MET A 1 -7.31 -16.87 4.27
CA MET A 1 -8.55 -16.80 3.48
C MET A 1 -9.45 -17.94 3.93
N LYS A 2 -10.54 -17.63 4.65
CA LYS A 2 -11.57 -18.61 5.01
C LYS A 2 -12.68 -18.47 3.97
N ILE A 3 -12.90 -19.51 3.17
CA ILE A 3 -14.03 -19.57 2.23
C ILE A 3 -15.12 -20.37 2.94
N ASN A 4 -16.26 -19.73 3.20
CA ASN A 4 -17.44 -20.41 3.70
C ASN A 4 -18.46 -20.50 2.56
N TYR A 5 -18.98 -21.70 2.33
CA TYR A 5 -20.08 -21.94 1.39
C TYR A 5 -21.34 -22.22 2.19
N TYR A 6 -22.36 -21.39 2.02
CA TYR A 6 -23.66 -21.54 2.66
C TYR A 6 -24.69 -21.90 1.59
N PRO A 7 -25.15 -23.16 1.51
CA PRO A 7 -26.18 -23.56 0.56
C PRO A 7 -27.53 -22.91 0.89
N PRO A 8 -28.47 -22.81 -0.08
CA PRO A 8 -29.81 -22.30 0.16
C PRO A 8 -30.51 -23.07 1.30
N CYS A 9 -31.01 -22.35 2.30
CA CYS A 9 -31.81 -22.93 3.38
C CYS A 9 -33.27 -22.50 3.22
N HIS A 10 -34.19 -23.48 3.24
CA HIS A 10 -35.62 -23.25 3.07
C HIS A 10 -36.37 -22.91 4.37
N ASP A 11 -35.67 -22.98 5.51
CA ASP A 11 -36.19 -22.65 6.82
C ASP A 11 -35.40 -21.46 7.38
N GLN A 12 -36.05 -20.30 7.51
CA GLN A 12 -35.40 -19.05 7.94
C GLN A 12 -35.07 -19.04 9.44
N ASP A 13 -35.75 -19.86 10.25
CA ASP A 13 -35.60 -19.86 11.71
C ASP A 13 -34.42 -20.74 12.20
N LEU A 14 -33.74 -21.44 11.27
CA LEU A 14 -32.63 -22.37 11.55
C LEU A 14 -31.26 -21.88 11.06
N VAL A 15 -31.13 -20.64 10.57
CA VAL A 15 -29.94 -20.21 9.80
C VAL A 15 -28.98 -19.37 10.62
N ILE A 16 -28.09 -20.02 11.37
CA ILE A 16 -26.81 -19.40 11.77
C ILE A 16 -25.72 -19.99 10.86
N GLY A 17 -25.30 -19.23 9.84
CA GLY A 17 -24.28 -19.66 8.89
C GLY A 17 -22.90 -19.84 9.54
N ALA A 18 -22.51 -18.89 10.39
CA ALA A 18 -21.32 -19.00 11.24
C ALA A 18 -21.66 -18.55 12.66
N PRO A 19 -21.06 -19.16 13.69
CA PRO A 19 -21.20 -18.67 15.07
C PRO A 19 -20.74 -17.22 15.18
N ASP A 20 -21.32 -16.50 16.14
CA ASP A 20 -20.88 -15.16 16.52
C ASP A 20 -19.38 -15.17 16.81
N HIS A 21 -18.66 -14.26 16.17
CA HIS A 21 -17.21 -14.15 16.32
C HIS A 21 -16.79 -12.69 16.18
N THR A 22 -15.61 -12.39 16.70
CA THR A 22 -14.96 -11.09 16.53
C THR A 22 -13.70 -11.30 15.70
N ASP A 23 -13.59 -10.56 14.60
CA ASP A 23 -12.34 -10.50 13.88
C ASP A 23 -11.37 -9.60 14.65
N VAL A 24 -10.36 -10.22 15.23
CA VAL A 24 -9.38 -9.59 16.11
C VAL A 24 -8.47 -8.55 15.44
N ASN A 25 -8.67 -8.24 14.14
CA ASN A 25 -7.84 -7.30 13.38
C ASN A 25 -8.70 -6.21 12.72
N GLY A 26 -9.26 -5.30 13.51
CA GLY A 26 -9.66 -3.92 13.15
C GLY A 26 -10.75 -3.73 12.09
N ILE A 27 -10.61 -4.33 10.91
CA ILE A 27 -11.54 -4.22 9.78
C ILE A 27 -11.51 -5.58 9.05
N THR A 28 -12.69 -6.11 8.72
CA THR A 28 -12.88 -7.30 7.88
C THR A 28 -13.73 -6.88 6.69
N PHE A 29 -13.41 -7.37 5.50
CA PHE A 29 -14.37 -7.27 4.41
C PHE A 29 -14.70 -8.62 3.81
N LEU A 30 -15.98 -8.71 3.47
CA LEU A 30 -16.67 -9.94 3.17
C LEU A 30 -17.04 -9.95 1.70
N VAL A 31 -16.80 -11.09 1.07
CA VAL A 31 -17.26 -11.37 -0.29
C VAL A 31 -18.57 -12.12 -0.19
N ALA A 32 -19.63 -11.49 -0.64
CA ALA A 32 -20.95 -12.11 -0.70
C ALA A 32 -21.46 -12.00 -2.14
N ASN A 33 -21.62 -13.14 -2.82
CA ASN A 33 -22.54 -13.22 -3.95
C ASN A 33 -23.93 -13.46 -3.36
N GLU A 34 -24.81 -12.47 -3.43
CA GLU A 34 -26.22 -12.58 -3.01
C GLU A 34 -26.45 -12.99 -1.53
N ALA A 35 -25.61 -12.56 -0.59
CA ALA A 35 -25.83 -12.89 0.82
C ALA A 35 -26.88 -11.98 1.46
N LEU A 36 -28.11 -12.46 1.57
CA LEU A 36 -29.09 -11.90 2.50
C LEU A 36 -28.71 -12.29 3.95
N GLY A 37 -28.77 -11.34 4.89
CA GLY A 37 -28.62 -11.61 6.32
C GLY A 37 -27.24 -11.40 6.94
N LEU A 38 -26.32 -10.65 6.31
CA LEU A 38 -25.10 -10.21 6.99
C LEU A 38 -25.47 -9.22 8.10
N GLN A 39 -25.09 -9.51 9.34
CA GLN A 39 -25.37 -8.66 10.49
C GLN A 39 -24.09 -8.28 11.22
N ALA A 40 -24.01 -7.05 11.70
CA ALA A 40 -22.99 -6.60 12.64
C ALA A 40 -23.63 -6.29 14.00
N PHE A 41 -22.97 -6.73 15.08
CA PHE A 41 -23.41 -6.41 16.43
C PHE A 41 -22.87 -5.03 16.83
N LYS A 42 -23.78 -4.09 17.10
CA LYS A 42 -23.44 -2.71 17.51
C LYS A 42 -24.52 -2.19 18.47
N ASP A 43 -24.11 -1.45 19.50
CA ASP A 43 -25.02 -0.84 20.48
C ASP A 43 -26.02 -1.85 21.09
N ASN A 44 -25.50 -3.05 21.41
CA ASN A 44 -26.23 -4.17 22.01
C ASN A 44 -27.35 -4.79 21.14
N HIS A 45 -27.36 -4.55 19.83
CA HIS A 45 -28.31 -5.10 18.88
C HIS A 45 -27.61 -5.53 17.58
N TRP A 46 -28.25 -6.42 16.81
CA TRP A 46 -27.79 -6.80 15.48
C TRP A 46 -28.32 -5.84 14.42
N ILE A 47 -27.44 -5.39 13.52
CA ILE A 47 -27.75 -4.46 12.42
C ILE A 47 -27.47 -5.15 11.09
N ASP A 48 -28.45 -5.19 10.19
CA ASP A 48 -28.25 -5.69 8.84
C ASP A 48 -27.29 -4.80 8.04
N ILE A 49 -26.24 -5.41 7.49
CA ILE A 49 -25.29 -4.74 6.61
C ILE A 49 -25.81 -4.85 5.17
N LYS A 50 -26.07 -3.69 4.56
CA LYS A 50 -26.29 -3.59 3.11
C LYS A 50 -24.96 -3.77 2.39
N TYR A 51 -24.81 -4.85 1.64
CA TYR A 51 -23.65 -5.08 0.78
C TYR A 51 -23.82 -4.37 -0.56
N THR A 52 -22.70 -3.91 -1.14
CA THR A 52 -22.65 -3.47 -2.53
C THR A 52 -22.03 -4.59 -3.37
N THR A 53 -22.50 -4.77 -4.60
CA THR A 53 -21.98 -5.76 -5.56
C THR A 53 -20.58 -5.42 -6.09
N SER A 54 -19.89 -4.44 -5.49
CA SER A 54 -18.76 -3.74 -6.10
C SER A 54 -17.65 -3.48 -5.09
N GLY A 55 -16.87 -4.52 -4.79
CA GLY A 55 -15.59 -4.39 -4.10
C GLY A 55 -15.43 -5.36 -2.94
N ILE A 56 -14.25 -5.99 -2.87
CA ILE A 56 -13.82 -6.85 -1.76
C ILE A 56 -12.54 -6.25 -1.23
N ILE A 57 -12.41 -6.17 0.09
CA ILE A 57 -11.15 -5.84 0.74
C ILE A 57 -10.80 -6.94 1.75
N VAL A 58 -9.79 -7.78 1.50
CA VAL A 58 -9.41 -8.82 2.47
C VAL A 58 -8.30 -8.28 3.35
N ILE A 59 -8.60 -7.99 4.61
CA ILE A 59 -7.61 -7.56 5.60
C ILE A 59 -6.87 -8.74 6.23
N VAL A 60 -5.55 -8.63 6.25
CA VAL A 60 -4.62 -9.42 7.06
C VAL A 60 -3.80 -8.45 7.90
N GLY A 61 -4.33 -8.01 9.05
CA GLY A 61 -3.66 -6.99 9.88
C GLY A 61 -3.77 -5.59 9.27
N ASP A 62 -2.67 -4.87 9.09
CA ASP A 62 -2.67 -3.54 8.46
C ASP A 62 -2.34 -3.56 6.96
N GLN A 63 -2.48 -4.74 6.36
CA GLN A 63 -2.37 -4.95 4.92
C GLN A 63 -3.61 -5.63 4.39
N PHE A 64 -4.02 -5.26 3.17
CA PHE A 64 -5.18 -5.88 2.55
C PHE A 64 -5.14 -5.95 1.03
N HIS A 65 -5.88 -6.89 0.48
CA HIS A 65 -6.09 -6.99 -0.96
C HIS A 65 -7.40 -6.34 -1.34
N VAL A 66 -7.38 -5.41 -2.30
CA VAL A 66 -8.57 -4.89 -2.94
C VAL A 66 -8.75 -5.61 -4.27
N VAL A 67 -9.92 -6.19 -4.51
CA VAL A 67 -10.32 -6.70 -5.83
C VAL A 67 -11.65 -6.06 -6.26
N ASN A 68 -11.98 -6.13 -7.55
CA ASN A 68 -13.11 -5.39 -8.15
C ASN A 68 -13.01 -3.87 -7.89
N HIS A 69 -11.78 -3.36 -7.88
CA HIS A 69 -11.43 -1.97 -7.55
C HIS A 69 -11.76 -0.95 -8.66
N GLY A 70 -12.38 -1.37 -9.76
CA GLY A 70 -12.81 -0.48 -10.86
C GLY A 70 -11.69 -0.02 -11.82
N ILE A 71 -10.43 -0.38 -11.57
CA ILE A 71 -9.35 -0.19 -12.54
C ILE A 71 -9.40 -1.34 -13.55
N LEU A 72 -9.43 -1.02 -14.84
CA LEU A 72 -9.51 -2.03 -15.90
C LEU A 72 -8.32 -3.00 -15.80
N PRO A 73 -8.55 -4.33 -15.82
CA PRO A 73 -7.46 -5.31 -15.81
C PRO A 73 -6.44 -5.08 -16.93
N GLU A 74 -6.93 -4.63 -18.08
CA GLU A 74 -6.12 -4.27 -19.24
C GLU A 74 -5.14 -3.12 -18.97
N LEU A 75 -5.56 -2.10 -18.20
CA LEU A 75 -4.67 -1.00 -17.82
C LEU A 75 -3.57 -1.48 -16.86
N ILE A 76 -3.92 -2.37 -15.92
CA ILE A 76 -2.93 -3.00 -15.03
C ILE A 76 -1.96 -3.88 -15.83
N ARG A 77 -2.44 -4.62 -16.83
CA ARG A 77 -1.60 -5.41 -17.74
C ARG A 77 -0.62 -4.51 -18.49
N ARG A 78 -1.10 -3.46 -19.15
CA ARG A 78 -0.23 -2.48 -19.85
C ARG A 78 0.77 -1.82 -18.90
N LEU A 79 0.37 -1.47 -17.68
CA LEU A 79 1.30 -0.92 -16.66
C LEU A 79 2.45 -1.88 -16.36
N LYS A 80 2.13 -3.17 -16.17
CA LYS A 80 3.14 -4.20 -15.93
C LYS A 80 4.06 -4.37 -17.14
N GLU A 81 3.51 -4.36 -18.35
CA GLU A 81 4.27 -4.49 -19.60
C GLU A 81 5.25 -3.34 -19.79
N VAL A 82 4.78 -2.09 -19.77
CA VAL A 82 5.67 -0.95 -19.98
C VAL A 82 6.76 -0.82 -18.91
N GLY A 83 6.43 -1.20 -17.68
CA GLY A 83 7.40 -1.25 -16.59
C GLY A 83 8.43 -2.38 -16.77
N THR A 84 7.99 -3.56 -17.22
CA THR A 84 8.88 -4.71 -17.46
C THR A 84 9.82 -4.42 -18.62
N GLU A 85 9.27 -3.96 -19.76
CA GLU A 85 10.05 -3.60 -20.95
C GLU A 85 11.14 -2.57 -20.63
N PHE A 86 10.85 -1.57 -19.80
CA PHE A 86 11.87 -0.60 -19.36
C PHE A 86 13.09 -1.26 -18.70
N PHE A 87 12.88 -2.25 -17.81
CA PHE A 87 13.99 -2.92 -17.13
C PHE A 87 14.74 -3.92 -18.03
N GLU A 88 14.14 -4.32 -19.15
CA GLU A 88 14.76 -5.16 -20.18
C GLU A 88 15.57 -4.34 -21.21
N LEU A 89 15.47 -3.01 -21.18
CA LEU A 89 16.26 -2.12 -22.05
C LEU A 89 17.77 -2.18 -21.73
N PRO A 90 18.63 -1.81 -22.71
CA PRO A 90 20.05 -1.59 -22.46
C PRO A 90 20.29 -0.60 -21.32
N GLU A 91 21.38 -0.79 -20.57
CA GLU A 91 21.73 0.05 -19.43
C GLU A 91 21.79 1.55 -19.80
N THR A 92 22.23 1.88 -21.01
CA THR A 92 22.28 3.26 -21.51
C THR A 92 20.92 3.95 -21.55
N GLU A 93 19.85 3.21 -21.83
CA GLU A 93 18.48 3.75 -21.85
C GLU A 93 17.93 3.91 -20.43
N LYS A 94 18.25 2.99 -19.52
CA LYS A 94 17.86 3.09 -18.11
C LYS A 94 18.58 4.23 -17.39
N GLU A 95 19.88 4.37 -17.64
CA GLU A 95 20.72 5.46 -17.10
C GLU A 95 20.34 6.85 -17.63
N ALA A 96 19.64 6.93 -18.78
CA ALA A 96 19.15 8.21 -19.30
C ALA A 96 18.15 8.90 -18.35
N VAL A 97 17.51 8.14 -17.45
CA VAL A 97 16.60 8.64 -16.42
C VAL A 97 17.17 8.47 -15.01
N ALA A 98 18.48 8.29 -14.88
CA ALA A 98 19.14 8.04 -13.60
C ALA A 98 18.89 9.16 -12.58
N LYS A 99 18.78 8.74 -11.32
CA LYS A 99 18.76 9.67 -10.20
C LYS A 99 20.09 10.41 -10.13
N PRO A 100 20.11 11.76 -10.16
CA PRO A 100 21.34 12.52 -10.00
C PRO A 100 22.00 12.25 -8.63
N GLU A 101 23.33 12.16 -8.61
CA GLU A 101 24.12 11.82 -7.41
C GLU A 101 23.85 12.79 -6.26
N ASP A 102 23.93 14.10 -6.54
CA ASP A 102 23.76 15.18 -5.55
C ASP A 102 22.29 15.52 -5.25
N SER A 103 21.34 14.85 -5.90
CA SER A 103 19.91 15.15 -5.68
C SER A 103 19.46 14.64 -4.31
N MET A 104 18.84 15.52 -3.53
CA MET A 104 18.10 15.17 -2.31
C MET A 104 16.72 14.55 -2.62
N ASP A 105 16.26 14.64 -3.86
CA ASP A 105 15.03 13.98 -4.30
C ASP A 105 15.21 12.46 -4.40
N VAL A 106 14.12 11.71 -4.53
CA VAL A 106 14.14 10.26 -4.71
C VAL A 106 14.02 9.85 -6.18
N GLU A 107 13.67 10.77 -7.07
CA GLU A 107 13.32 10.45 -8.46
C GLU A 107 14.52 10.03 -9.33
N GLY A 108 14.25 9.07 -10.22
CA GLY A 108 15.16 8.52 -11.22
C GLY A 108 15.42 7.02 -11.05
N TYR A 109 16.11 6.46 -12.04
CA TYR A 109 16.63 5.09 -12.01
C TYR A 109 17.86 4.98 -11.10
N ARG A 110 17.97 3.87 -10.38
CA ARG A 110 19.14 3.54 -9.57
C ARG A 110 19.20 2.05 -9.27
N THR A 111 20.39 1.47 -9.36
CA THR A 111 20.72 0.20 -8.70
C THR A 111 21.11 0.45 -7.24
N LYS A 112 20.43 -0.22 -6.31
CA LYS A 112 20.70 -0.07 -4.87
C LYS A 112 21.31 -1.35 -4.31
N TYR A 113 22.52 -1.22 -3.78
CA TYR A 113 23.19 -2.20 -2.94
C TYR A 113 23.29 -1.68 -1.50
N GLN A 114 22.80 -2.42 -0.52
CA GLN A 114 22.96 -2.11 0.91
C GLN A 114 23.08 -3.40 1.72
N LYS A 115 23.45 -3.32 3.00
CA LYS A 115 23.33 -4.44 3.94
C LYS A 115 22.10 -4.28 4.82
N ASP A 116 21.42 -5.38 5.14
CA ASP A 116 20.36 -5.39 6.15
C ASP A 116 20.91 -5.53 7.58
N LEU A 117 20.01 -5.66 8.57
CA LEU A 117 20.39 -5.75 9.99
C LEU A 117 21.10 -7.06 10.32
N GLU A 118 20.81 -8.13 9.57
CA GLU A 118 21.45 -9.44 9.69
C GLU A 118 22.75 -9.55 8.87
N GLY A 119 23.15 -8.48 8.18
CA GLY A 119 24.38 -8.41 7.38
C GLY A 119 24.26 -9.01 5.97
N ARG A 120 23.06 -9.40 5.54
CA ARG A 120 22.77 -9.86 4.17
C ARG A 120 22.85 -8.71 3.19
N ASN A 121 23.24 -9.01 1.96
CA ASN A 121 23.20 -8.03 0.89
C ASN A 121 21.74 -7.77 0.49
N ALA A 122 21.40 -6.53 0.20
CA ALA A 122 20.13 -6.17 -0.40
C ALA A 122 20.38 -5.54 -1.75
N TRP A 123 19.78 -6.14 -2.78
CA TRP A 123 19.93 -5.73 -4.17
C TRP A 123 18.55 -5.48 -4.78
N VAL A 124 18.35 -4.27 -5.28
CA VAL A 124 17.19 -3.90 -6.07
C VAL A 124 17.55 -2.84 -7.09
N ASP A 125 17.23 -3.10 -8.35
CA ASP A 125 17.16 -2.05 -9.36
C ASP A 125 15.80 -1.39 -9.24
N HIS A 126 15.75 -0.06 -9.28
CA HIS A 126 14.47 0.62 -9.20
C HIS A 126 14.42 1.89 -10.01
N LEU A 127 13.21 2.22 -10.45
CA LEU A 127 12.84 3.49 -11.04
C LEU A 127 11.79 4.13 -10.15
N PHE A 128 12.11 5.30 -9.62
CA PHE A 128 11.21 6.06 -8.74
C PHE A 128 10.82 7.36 -9.42
N HIS A 129 9.53 7.70 -9.49
CA HIS A 129 9.08 8.98 -10.03
C HIS A 129 7.71 9.38 -9.48
N ARG A 130 7.45 10.68 -9.44
CA ARG A 130 6.12 11.24 -9.13
C ARG A 130 5.18 11.01 -10.29
N ILE A 131 3.96 10.58 -9.96
CA ILE A 131 2.86 10.40 -10.91
C ILE A 131 1.67 11.32 -10.64
N TRP A 132 1.61 11.96 -9.46
CA TRP A 132 0.58 12.93 -9.10
C TRP A 132 1.08 13.89 -8.01
N PRO A 133 0.63 15.16 -7.96
CA PRO A 133 -0.22 15.84 -8.95
C PRO A 133 0.52 16.21 -10.23
N PRO A 134 -0.17 16.43 -11.37
CA PRO A 134 0.48 16.77 -12.64
C PRO A 134 1.43 17.96 -12.57
N SER A 135 1.16 18.94 -11.69
CA SER A 135 2.02 20.11 -11.46
C SER A 135 3.37 19.80 -10.81
N ARG A 136 3.54 18.60 -10.24
CA ARG A 136 4.74 18.13 -9.55
C ARG A 136 5.46 17.02 -10.29
N VAL A 137 4.91 16.54 -11.41
CA VAL A 137 5.52 15.49 -12.23
C VAL A 137 6.69 16.05 -13.02
N SER A 138 7.86 15.44 -12.86
CA SER A 138 9.05 15.72 -13.66
C SER A 138 9.27 14.61 -14.70
N TYR A 139 8.83 14.85 -15.94
CA TYR A 139 9.00 13.89 -17.04
C TYR A 139 10.47 13.62 -17.41
N ARG A 140 11.43 14.36 -16.85
CA ARG A 140 12.85 14.05 -16.99
C ARG A 140 13.19 12.65 -16.43
N PHE A 141 12.49 12.22 -15.38
CA PHE A 141 12.73 10.92 -14.73
C PHE A 141 11.82 9.82 -15.29
N TRP A 142 11.05 10.11 -16.34
CA TRP A 142 10.16 9.14 -16.97
C TRP A 142 10.85 8.54 -18.20
N PRO A 143 10.86 7.21 -18.35
CA PRO A 143 11.33 6.53 -19.54
C PRO A 143 10.67 7.06 -20.81
N LYS A 144 11.48 7.25 -21.85
CA LYS A 144 11.01 7.53 -23.22
C LYS A 144 10.65 6.24 -23.97
N LEU A 145 11.24 5.13 -23.53
CA LEU A 145 10.98 3.79 -24.02
C LEU A 145 10.51 2.91 -22.85
N PRO A 146 9.49 2.08 -23.05
CA PRO A 146 8.66 2.02 -24.25
C PRO A 146 7.83 3.31 -24.46
N MET A 147 7.45 3.61 -25.70
CA MET A 147 6.81 4.89 -26.07
C MET A 147 5.51 5.15 -25.30
N ASP A 148 4.80 4.08 -24.96
CA ASP A 148 3.53 4.10 -24.25
C ASP A 148 3.69 4.30 -22.73
N TYR A 149 4.93 4.25 -22.19
CA TYR A 149 5.18 4.30 -20.75
C TYR A 149 4.46 5.49 -20.10
N ARG A 150 4.59 6.67 -20.72
CA ARG A 150 4.00 7.89 -20.19
C ARG A 150 2.48 7.85 -20.17
N GLU A 151 1.85 7.52 -21.30
CA GLU A 151 0.38 7.47 -21.42
C GLU A 151 -0.22 6.50 -20.39
N VAL A 152 0.36 5.29 -20.31
CA VAL A 152 -0.12 4.24 -19.42
C VAL A 152 0.02 4.64 -17.95
N ASN A 153 1.15 5.23 -17.56
CA ASN A 153 1.38 5.66 -16.18
C ASN A 153 0.48 6.84 -15.79
N GLU A 154 0.25 7.81 -16.69
CA GLU A 154 -0.67 8.92 -16.44
C GLU A 154 -2.13 8.44 -16.31
N ASP A 155 -2.57 7.49 -17.14
CA ASP A 155 -3.92 6.94 -17.05
C ASP A 155 -4.12 6.09 -15.79
N TYR A 156 -3.14 5.26 -15.45
CA TYR A 156 -3.15 4.49 -14.21
C TYR A 156 -3.17 5.41 -12.97
N ALA A 157 -2.38 6.49 -12.96
CA ALA A 157 -2.36 7.45 -11.85
C ALA A 157 -3.74 8.07 -11.59
N LYS A 158 -4.48 8.45 -12.64
CA LYS A 158 -5.84 9.02 -12.52
C LYS A 158 -6.82 8.02 -11.90
N HIS A 159 -6.77 6.76 -12.32
CA HIS A 159 -7.66 5.72 -11.80
C HIS A 159 -7.30 5.34 -10.36
N LEU A 160 -6.00 5.20 -10.07
CA LEU A 160 -5.55 4.88 -8.73
C LEU A 160 -5.85 6.00 -7.74
N LYS A 161 -5.71 7.27 -8.13
CA LYS A 161 -6.08 8.40 -7.27
C LYS A 161 -7.54 8.34 -6.82
N LYS A 162 -8.46 8.03 -7.73
CA LYS A 162 -9.88 7.88 -7.39
C LYS A 162 -10.10 6.73 -6.41
N LEU A 163 -9.42 5.61 -6.63
CA LEU A 163 -9.48 4.45 -5.74
C LEU A 163 -8.91 4.78 -4.35
N SER A 164 -7.74 5.43 -4.29
CA SER A 164 -7.09 5.77 -3.03
C SER A 164 -7.90 6.74 -2.21
N GLU A 165 -8.47 7.79 -2.83
CA GLU A 165 -9.38 8.71 -2.17
C GLU A 165 -10.60 7.98 -1.61
N LYS A 166 -11.22 7.09 -2.40
CA LYS A 166 -12.34 6.28 -1.94
C LYS A 166 -12.00 5.40 -0.72
N ILE A 167 -10.83 4.78 -0.73
CA ILE A 167 -10.37 3.96 0.40
C ILE A 167 -10.09 4.84 1.62
N MET A 168 -9.45 6.00 1.45
CA MET A 168 -9.21 6.94 2.55
C MET A 168 -10.51 7.50 3.14
N GLU A 169 -11.57 7.67 2.33
CA GLU A 169 -12.91 8.01 2.82
C GLU A 169 -13.45 6.94 3.76
N TRP A 170 -13.41 5.67 3.34
CA TRP A 170 -13.88 4.55 4.15
C TRP A 170 -13.04 4.35 5.41
N LEU A 171 -11.72 4.51 5.31
CA LEU A 171 -10.84 4.48 6.47
C LEU A 171 -11.14 5.63 7.44
N SER A 172 -11.54 6.81 6.95
CA SER A 172 -11.94 7.92 7.82
C SER A 172 -13.28 7.62 8.52
N GLU A 173 -14.28 7.12 7.78
CA GLU A 173 -15.56 6.70 8.37
C GLU A 173 -15.36 5.58 9.41
N GLY A 174 -14.46 4.64 9.16
CA GLY A 174 -14.10 3.56 10.10
C GLY A 174 -13.48 4.07 11.41
N LEU A 175 -12.87 5.26 11.39
CA LEU A 175 -12.37 5.93 12.59
C LEU A 175 -13.46 6.76 13.30
N GLY A 176 -14.67 6.83 12.75
CA GLY A 176 -15.76 7.69 13.22
C GLY A 176 -15.63 9.14 12.78
N LEU A 177 -14.88 9.42 11.71
CA LEU A 177 -14.59 10.76 11.22
C LEU A 177 -15.38 11.12 9.97
N ARG A 178 -15.33 12.39 9.55
CA ARG A 178 -15.76 12.80 8.20
C ARG A 178 -14.91 12.09 7.15
N ARG A 179 -15.51 11.84 5.98
CA ARG A 179 -14.86 11.15 4.84
C ARG A 179 -13.52 11.76 4.45
N GLU A 180 -13.39 13.07 4.54
CA GLU A 180 -12.20 13.78 4.06
C GLU A 180 -11.07 13.83 5.11
N ALA A 181 -11.29 13.35 6.34
CA ALA A 181 -10.40 13.60 7.46
C ALA A 181 -8.96 13.07 7.25
N LEU A 182 -8.80 11.85 6.71
CA LEU A 182 -7.46 11.29 6.49
C LEU A 182 -6.72 11.98 5.33
N ILE A 183 -7.41 12.30 4.23
CA ILE A 183 -6.78 13.00 3.10
C ILE A 183 -6.42 14.45 3.49
N GLU A 184 -7.29 15.15 4.23
CA GLU A 184 -6.99 16.47 4.81
C GLU A 184 -5.79 16.40 5.77
N GLY A 185 -5.71 15.35 6.61
CA GLY A 185 -4.57 15.10 7.50
C GLY A 185 -3.24 14.89 6.76
N LEU A 186 -3.28 14.35 5.54
CA LEU A 186 -2.11 14.23 4.66
C LEU A 186 -1.80 15.49 3.83
N GLY A 187 -2.60 16.56 3.95
CA GLY A 187 -2.38 17.82 3.24
C GLY A 187 -3.33 18.06 2.07
N GLY A 188 -4.41 17.29 1.95
CA GLY A 188 -5.52 17.53 1.03
C GLY A 188 -5.07 17.55 -0.43
N GLU A 189 -5.22 18.70 -1.09
CA GLU A 189 -4.87 18.88 -2.50
C GLU A 189 -3.36 18.81 -2.78
N THR A 190 -2.52 18.91 -1.74
CA THR A 190 -1.05 18.86 -1.88
C THR A 190 -0.47 17.45 -1.78
N VAL A 191 -1.31 16.43 -1.59
CA VAL A 191 -0.88 15.03 -1.50
C VAL A 191 -0.20 14.59 -2.80
N GLU A 192 0.98 14.00 -2.66
CA GLU A 192 1.80 13.49 -3.75
C GLU A 192 1.68 11.97 -3.87
N TYR A 193 1.73 11.46 -5.10
CA TYR A 193 1.75 10.03 -5.40
C TYR A 193 3.05 9.73 -6.13
N LEU A 194 3.84 8.80 -5.58
CA LEU A 194 5.11 8.41 -6.16
C LEU A 194 5.12 6.92 -6.46
N MET A 195 5.42 6.55 -7.70
CA MET A 195 5.57 5.17 -8.12
C MET A 195 7.03 4.74 -8.04
N LYS A 196 7.28 3.61 -7.37
CA LYS A 196 8.60 2.97 -7.37
C LYS A 196 8.50 1.60 -8.00
N ILE A 197 8.96 1.46 -9.23
CA ILE A 197 9.06 0.15 -9.86
C ILE A 197 10.32 -0.52 -9.32
N ASN A 198 10.16 -1.62 -8.61
CA ASN A 198 11.27 -2.42 -8.08
C ASN A 198 11.46 -3.65 -8.94
N TYR A 199 12.68 -3.87 -9.41
CA TYR A 199 13.11 -5.02 -10.20
C TYR A 199 14.10 -5.86 -9.39
N TYR A 200 13.72 -7.12 -9.17
CA TYR A 200 14.48 -8.10 -8.41
C TYR A 200 14.87 -9.25 -9.34
N PRO A 201 16.12 -9.30 -9.82
CA PRO A 201 16.57 -10.42 -10.65
C PRO A 201 16.55 -11.74 -9.87
N PRO A 202 16.50 -12.90 -10.54
CA PRO A 202 16.61 -14.19 -9.89
C PRO A 202 17.92 -14.29 -9.07
N CYS A 203 17.84 -14.89 -7.88
CA CYS A 203 18.99 -15.05 -6.98
C CYS A 203 19.02 -16.46 -6.38
N HIS A 204 20.09 -17.22 -6.66
CA HIS A 204 20.26 -18.57 -6.12
C HIS A 204 20.61 -18.58 -4.62
N ASP A 205 21.23 -17.50 -4.12
CA ASP A 205 21.68 -17.36 -2.73
C ASP A 205 20.71 -16.52 -1.88
N GLN A 206 19.43 -16.95 -1.83
CA GLN A 206 18.36 -16.22 -1.13
C GLN A 206 18.61 -16.01 0.38
N ASP A 207 19.42 -16.84 1.02
CA ASP A 207 19.79 -16.69 2.43
C ASP A 207 20.79 -15.55 2.65
N LEU A 208 21.51 -15.15 1.58
CA LEU A 208 22.53 -14.10 1.60
C LEU A 208 22.04 -12.79 0.98
N VAL A 209 20.94 -12.83 0.21
CA VAL A 209 20.41 -11.67 -0.52
C VAL A 209 18.91 -11.49 -0.28
N ILE A 210 18.53 -10.30 0.18
CA ILE A 210 17.13 -9.88 0.33
C ILE A 210 16.78 -8.78 -0.67
N GLY A 211 15.56 -8.75 -1.21
CA GLY A 211 15.18 -7.69 -2.16
C GLY A 211 15.01 -6.35 -1.45
N ALA A 212 14.19 -6.32 -0.41
CA ALA A 212 14.05 -5.16 0.47
C ALA A 212 14.08 -5.63 1.93
N PRO A 213 14.93 -5.03 2.80
CA PRO A 213 14.99 -5.38 4.22
C PRO A 213 13.66 -5.07 4.92
N ASP A 214 13.52 -5.54 6.16
CA ASP A 214 12.35 -5.24 6.97
C ASP A 214 12.21 -3.75 7.27
N HIS A 215 11.04 -3.21 6.99
CA HIS A 215 10.72 -1.80 7.20
C HIS A 215 9.22 -1.60 7.38
N THR A 216 8.86 -0.37 7.75
CA THR A 216 7.52 0.16 7.57
C THR A 216 7.57 1.26 6.51
N ASP A 217 6.46 1.47 5.81
CA ASP A 217 6.37 2.55 4.83
C ASP A 217 6.27 3.91 5.53
N VAL A 218 7.07 4.87 5.08
CA VAL A 218 7.15 6.21 5.71
C VAL A 218 5.94 7.10 5.36
N ASN A 219 5.21 6.74 4.30
CA ASN A 219 4.07 7.47 3.74
C ASN A 219 2.77 7.29 4.55
N GLY A 220 1.64 7.75 4.01
CA GLY A 220 0.32 7.46 4.58
C GLY A 220 -0.20 6.07 4.23
N ILE A 221 -0.21 5.74 2.94
CA ILE A 221 -0.73 4.47 2.45
C ILE A 221 -0.06 4.09 1.13
N THR A 222 0.18 2.80 0.92
CA THR A 222 0.81 2.25 -0.29
C THR A 222 -0.17 1.38 -1.05
N PHE A 223 -0.18 1.50 -2.37
CA PHE A 223 -0.91 0.65 -3.31
C PHE A 223 0.08 -0.12 -4.16
N LEU A 224 0.11 -1.44 -4.06
CA LEU A 224 1.10 -2.30 -4.69
C LEU A 224 0.44 -3.30 -5.64
N VAL A 225 0.90 -3.26 -6.88
CA VAL A 225 0.72 -4.32 -7.86
C VAL A 225 2.06 -5.04 -8.04
N ALA A 226 2.04 -6.35 -8.27
CA ALA A 226 3.22 -7.14 -8.59
C ALA A 226 2.97 -8.07 -9.79
N ASN A 227 4.05 -8.59 -10.36
CA ASN A 227 3.96 -9.75 -11.26
C ASN A 227 3.70 -11.04 -10.45
N GLU A 228 3.67 -12.18 -11.12
CA GLU A 228 3.28 -13.46 -10.55
C GLU A 228 4.34 -14.06 -9.59
N ALA A 229 5.55 -13.52 -9.58
CA ALA A 229 6.64 -13.98 -8.73
C ALA A 229 6.44 -13.50 -7.27
N LEU A 230 6.25 -14.43 -6.35
CA LEU A 230 6.04 -14.15 -4.92
C LEU A 230 7.27 -13.51 -4.28
N GLY A 231 7.08 -12.82 -3.15
CA GLY A 231 8.22 -12.35 -2.35
C GLY A 231 7.90 -11.28 -1.31
N LEU A 232 6.70 -10.69 -1.32
CA LEU A 232 6.29 -9.81 -0.23
C LEU A 232 5.95 -10.64 1.01
N GLN A 233 6.55 -10.27 2.14
CA GLN A 233 6.25 -10.86 3.44
C GLN A 233 5.83 -9.77 4.42
N ALA A 234 4.75 -10.02 5.16
CA ALA A 234 4.30 -9.19 6.27
C ALA A 234 4.75 -9.80 7.59
N PHE A 235 5.06 -8.97 8.58
CA PHE A 235 5.38 -9.42 9.93
C PHE A 235 4.14 -9.31 10.81
N LYS A 236 3.70 -10.43 11.36
CA LYS A 236 2.52 -10.52 12.23
C LYS A 236 2.72 -11.59 13.29
N ASP A 237 2.29 -11.31 14.51
CA ASP A 237 2.35 -12.25 15.65
C ASP A 237 3.75 -12.88 15.84
N ASN A 238 4.80 -12.05 15.73
CA ASN A 238 6.22 -12.43 15.80
C ASN A 238 6.74 -13.36 14.69
N HIS A 239 6.00 -13.52 13.59
CA HIS A 239 6.39 -14.37 12.47
C HIS A 239 6.24 -13.65 11.13
N TRP A 240 7.00 -14.10 10.13
CA TRP A 240 6.88 -13.64 8.75
C TRP A 240 5.83 -14.46 8.01
N ILE A 241 4.91 -13.79 7.32
CA ILE A 241 3.82 -14.40 6.55
C ILE A 241 3.98 -14.00 5.09
N ASP A 242 4.01 -15.00 4.19
CA ASP A 242 4.01 -14.77 2.75
C ASP A 242 2.66 -14.20 2.29
N ILE A 243 2.72 -13.07 1.58
CA ILE A 243 1.56 -12.46 0.95
C ILE A 243 1.37 -13.09 -0.43
N LYS A 244 0.27 -13.82 -0.60
CA LYS A 244 -0.10 -14.43 -1.88
C LYS A 244 -0.72 -13.39 -2.79
N TYR A 245 -0.22 -13.28 -4.02
CA TYR A 245 -0.77 -12.37 -5.01
C TYR A 245 -2.01 -12.96 -5.68
N THR A 246 -2.99 -12.11 -5.93
CA THR A 246 -4.14 -12.39 -6.79
C THR A 246 -3.94 -11.62 -8.09
N THR A 247 -4.17 -12.25 -9.23
CA THR A 247 -3.96 -11.66 -10.57
C THR A 247 -4.71 -10.34 -10.78
N SER A 248 -5.84 -10.16 -10.10
CA SER A 248 -6.71 -8.98 -10.17
C SER A 248 -6.71 -8.12 -8.90
N GLY A 249 -5.73 -8.29 -8.00
CA GLY A 249 -5.71 -7.59 -6.71
C GLY A 249 -4.65 -6.52 -6.62
N ILE A 250 -4.99 -5.46 -5.88
CA ILE A 250 -4.05 -4.43 -5.44
C ILE A 250 -3.84 -4.62 -3.94
N ILE A 251 -2.59 -4.79 -3.54
CA ILE A 251 -2.22 -4.84 -2.12
C ILE A 251 -2.18 -3.42 -1.60
N VAL A 252 -2.78 -3.19 -0.45
CA VAL A 252 -2.78 -1.91 0.26
C VAL A 252 -2.09 -2.09 1.59
N ILE A 253 -1.20 -1.16 1.91
CA ILE A 253 -0.36 -1.21 3.12
C ILE A 253 -0.49 0.14 3.82
N VAL A 254 -0.86 0.14 5.09
CA VAL A 254 -0.88 1.38 5.89
C VAL A 254 0.55 1.75 6.29
N GLY A 255 0.89 3.02 6.10
CA GLY A 255 2.18 3.59 6.44
C GLY A 255 2.19 4.43 7.73
N ASP A 256 3.38 4.92 8.06
CA ASP A 256 3.69 5.63 9.29
C ASP A 256 2.91 6.95 9.45
N GLN A 257 2.59 7.68 8.37
CA GLN A 257 1.81 8.93 8.50
C GLN A 257 0.39 8.62 8.96
N PHE A 258 -0.26 7.60 8.42
CA PHE A 258 -1.61 7.19 8.87
C PHE A 258 -1.59 6.57 10.26
N HIS A 259 -0.54 5.84 10.62
CA HIS A 259 -0.36 5.39 11.98
C HIS A 259 -0.37 6.56 12.98
N ARG A 260 0.33 7.64 12.65
CA ARG A 260 0.37 8.87 13.48
C ARG A 260 -0.91 9.68 13.44
N ILE A 261 -1.43 9.98 12.24
CA ILE A 261 -2.66 10.77 12.02
C ILE A 261 -3.85 10.11 12.73
N SER A 262 -3.92 8.79 12.73
CA SER A 262 -4.98 8.03 13.41
C SER A 262 -4.78 7.85 14.92
N ASN A 263 -3.77 8.50 15.53
CA ASN A 263 -3.36 8.30 16.93
C ASN A 263 -3.11 6.82 17.29
N GLY A 264 -2.59 6.04 16.33
CA GLY A 264 -2.25 4.64 16.50
C GLY A 264 -3.43 3.68 16.37
N LYS A 265 -4.59 4.15 15.88
CA LYS A 265 -5.74 3.27 15.59
C LYS A 265 -5.50 2.40 14.36
N TYR A 266 -4.81 2.92 13.36
CA TYR A 266 -4.23 2.10 12.28
C TYR A 266 -2.75 1.86 12.58
N MET A 267 -2.27 0.64 12.35
CA MET A 267 -0.89 0.29 12.63
C MET A 267 -0.09 0.30 11.33
N SER A 268 1.18 0.70 11.40
CA SER A 268 2.06 0.69 10.24
C SER A 268 2.59 -0.72 10.00
N ALA A 269 2.30 -1.29 8.84
CA ALA A 269 2.58 -2.70 8.60
C ALA A 269 4.08 -2.94 8.37
N LYS A 270 4.72 -3.68 9.28
CA LYS A 270 6.11 -4.12 9.09
C LYS A 270 6.16 -5.20 8.02
N HIS A 271 6.97 -5.00 6.99
CA HIS A 271 7.07 -5.90 5.85
C HIS A 271 8.47 -5.93 5.23
N ARG A 272 8.75 -6.93 4.39
CA ARG A 272 10.00 -7.08 3.64
C ARG A 272 9.74 -7.70 2.26
N ALA A 273 10.73 -7.65 1.37
CA ALA A 273 10.66 -8.33 0.07
C ALA A 273 11.81 -9.33 -0.08
N THR A 274 11.50 -10.60 -0.30
CA THR A 274 12.47 -11.65 -0.63
C THR A 274 12.75 -11.70 -2.14
N MET A 275 13.84 -12.37 -2.50
CA MET A 275 14.19 -12.69 -3.87
C MET A 275 13.58 -14.03 -4.27
N ASP A 276 13.39 -14.30 -5.56
CA ASP A 276 13.01 -15.62 -6.09
C ASP A 276 14.24 -16.29 -6.75
N LYS A 277 14.29 -17.63 -6.77
CA LYS A 277 15.45 -18.39 -7.32
C LYS A 277 15.47 -18.42 -8.84
N GLU A 278 14.30 -18.41 -9.46
CA GLU A 278 14.12 -18.74 -10.87
C GLU A 278 13.48 -17.58 -11.63
N LYS A 279 12.63 -16.79 -10.96
CA LYS A 279 11.80 -15.78 -11.61
C LYS A 279 12.24 -14.39 -11.23
N THR A 280 12.30 -13.50 -12.21
CA THR A 280 12.40 -12.07 -11.94
C THR A 280 11.11 -11.62 -11.26
N ARG A 281 11.24 -10.96 -10.10
CA ARG A 281 10.12 -10.32 -9.42
C ARG A 281 10.11 -8.83 -9.75
N ILE A 282 8.94 -8.31 -10.12
CA ILE A 282 8.73 -6.89 -10.36
C ILE A 282 7.50 -6.42 -9.57
N SER A 283 7.62 -5.26 -8.93
CA SER A 283 6.51 -4.65 -8.20
C SER A 283 6.42 -3.15 -8.46
N TRP A 284 5.20 -2.63 -8.43
CA TRP A 284 4.83 -1.23 -8.66
C TRP A 284 4.11 -0.65 -7.43
N PRO A 285 4.76 -0.55 -6.25
CA PRO A 285 4.21 0.26 -5.16
C PRO A 285 4.07 1.72 -5.57
N ILE A 286 2.91 2.28 -5.23
CA ILE A 286 2.62 3.71 -5.27
C ILE A 286 2.39 4.18 -3.86
N PHE A 287 3.24 5.11 -3.45
CA PHE A 287 3.23 5.72 -2.15
C PHE A 287 2.38 6.98 -2.19
N VAL A 288 1.35 7.04 -1.36
CA VAL A 288 0.52 8.23 -1.15
C VAL A 288 1.04 8.93 0.10
N GLU A 289 1.70 10.06 -0.09
CA GLU A 289 2.37 10.81 0.98
C GLU A 289 2.01 12.29 0.96
N SER A 290 2.16 12.94 2.11
CA SER A 290 2.02 14.40 2.16
C SER A 290 3.16 15.08 1.40
N SER A 291 2.97 16.35 1.02
CA SER A 291 4.09 17.16 0.56
C SER A 291 5.19 17.25 1.63
N LEU A 292 6.44 17.45 1.21
CA LEU A 292 7.60 17.43 2.10
C LEU A 292 7.55 18.50 3.21
N ASP A 293 6.88 19.62 2.94
CA ASP A 293 6.76 20.74 3.89
C ASP A 293 5.46 20.68 4.72
N HIS A 294 4.60 19.69 4.48
CA HIS A 294 3.38 19.50 5.25
C HIS A 294 3.70 19.01 6.67
N GLU A 295 3.08 19.64 7.67
CA GLU A 295 3.08 19.15 9.04
C GLU A 295 1.89 18.23 9.27
N PHE A 296 2.14 17.03 9.80
CA PHE A 296 1.10 16.08 10.15
C PHE A 296 1.18 15.71 11.65
N ALA A 297 0.02 15.46 12.23
CA ALA A 297 -0.15 15.17 13.66
C ALA A 297 -1.38 14.27 13.86
N PRO A 298 -1.56 13.66 15.06
CA PRO A 298 -2.81 13.00 15.40
C PRO A 298 -4.03 13.92 15.20
N LEU A 299 -5.07 13.42 14.53
CA LEU A 299 -6.30 14.19 14.30
C LEU A 299 -6.96 14.52 15.63
N ARG A 300 -7.39 15.77 15.79
CA ARG A 300 -7.92 16.30 17.07
C ARG A 300 -9.20 15.58 17.48
N GLU A 301 -10.00 15.19 16.51
CA GLU A 301 -11.24 14.44 16.67
C GLU A 301 -11.01 13.05 17.29
N LEU A 302 -9.78 12.53 17.19
CA LEU A 302 -9.37 11.26 17.79
C LEU A 302 -8.73 11.42 19.17
N ILE A 303 -8.61 12.65 19.69
CA ILE A 303 -8.05 12.97 21.00
C ILE A 303 -9.20 13.32 21.94
N THR A 304 -9.65 12.35 22.74
CA THR A 304 -10.83 12.49 23.62
C THR A 304 -10.42 12.43 25.09
N GLY A 305 -9.87 13.52 25.62
CA GLY A 305 -9.50 13.64 27.04
C GLY A 305 -8.27 12.80 27.45
N GLU A 306 -8.08 12.62 28.76
CA GLU A 306 -6.91 11.93 29.33
C GLU A 306 -6.81 10.45 28.89
N ASP A 307 -7.94 9.78 28.70
CA ASP A 307 -7.99 8.36 28.30
C ASP A 307 -7.48 8.11 26.87
N ASN A 308 -7.37 9.15 26.05
CA ASN A 308 -6.91 9.06 24.66
C ASN A 308 -6.08 10.30 24.26
N ALA A 309 -5.07 10.61 25.09
CA ALA A 309 -4.08 11.64 24.83
C ALA A 309 -3.32 11.41 23.51
N PRO A 310 -2.73 12.46 22.90
CA PRO A 310 -1.91 12.30 21.70
C PRO A 310 -0.68 11.42 22.00
N LYS A 311 -0.57 10.29 21.31
CA LYS A 311 0.55 9.35 21.43
C LYS A 311 1.78 9.78 20.64
N PHE A 312 1.60 10.69 19.69
CA PHE A 312 2.63 11.12 18.76
C PHE A 312 2.69 12.64 18.71
N LYS A 313 3.90 13.19 18.61
CA LYS A 313 4.09 14.62 18.38
C LYS A 313 3.94 14.97 16.89
N PRO A 314 3.61 16.23 16.57
CA PRO A 314 3.61 16.72 15.19
C PRO A 314 5.00 16.64 14.54
N TYR A 315 5.04 16.43 13.23
CA TYR A 315 6.26 16.50 12.44
C TYR A 315 6.01 17.13 11.07
N VAL A 316 6.96 17.94 10.61
CA VAL A 316 7.09 18.27 9.18
C VAL A 316 7.60 17.03 8.43
N TYR A 317 6.96 16.68 7.30
CA TYR A 317 7.19 15.39 6.65
C TYR A 317 8.64 15.16 6.23
N LYS A 318 9.34 16.16 5.70
CA LYS A 318 10.76 16.05 5.35
C LYS A 318 11.65 15.66 6.54
N ASP A 319 11.36 16.20 7.73
CA ASP A 319 12.14 15.92 8.93
C ASP A 319 11.83 14.53 9.48
N PHE A 320 10.55 14.14 9.46
CA PHE A 320 10.13 12.79 9.80
C PHE A 320 10.78 11.75 8.87
N LYS A 321 10.68 11.96 7.56
CA LYS A 321 11.24 11.10 6.51
C LYS A 321 12.75 10.99 6.65
N PHE A 322 13.46 12.10 6.85
CA PHE A 322 14.90 12.10 7.10
C PHE A 322 15.26 11.28 8.35
N ARG A 323 14.59 11.53 9.48
CA ARG A 323 14.86 10.80 10.74
C ARG A 323 14.60 9.31 10.60
N LYS A 324 13.47 8.93 10.00
CA LYS A 324 13.11 7.52 9.79
C LYS A 324 14.12 6.81 8.89
N LEU A 325 14.48 7.40 7.75
CA LEU A 325 15.46 6.82 6.82
C LEU A 325 16.87 6.73 7.40
N LYS A 326 17.24 7.65 8.31
CA LYS A 326 18.53 7.64 9.02
C LYS A 326 18.51 6.87 10.34
N LYS A 327 17.38 6.20 10.67
CA LYS A 327 17.17 5.48 11.94
C LYS A 327 17.48 6.35 13.18
N LEU A 328 17.18 7.65 13.08
CA LEU A 328 17.31 8.59 14.20
C LEU A 328 16.09 8.47 15.13
N PRO A 329 16.23 8.82 16.42
CA PRO A 329 15.12 8.79 17.36
C PRO A 329 13.90 9.59 16.87
N LEU A 330 12.76 8.93 16.95
CA LEU A 330 11.42 9.50 16.91
C LEU A 330 10.86 9.51 18.34
N ASP A 331 9.67 10.04 18.55
CA ASP A 331 9.03 10.14 19.89
C ASP A 331 8.78 8.77 20.56
#